data_AF-A0A2P6PPQ9-F1
#
_entry.id   AF-A0A2P6PPQ9-F1
#
_cell.length_a   1.000
_cell.length_b   1.000
_cell.length_c   1.000
_cell.angle_alpha   90.00
_cell.angle_beta   90.00
_cell.angle_gamma   90.00
#
_symmetry.space_group_name_H-M   'P 1'
#
loop_
_entity.id
_entity.type
_entity.pdbx_description
1 polymer ?
#
loop_
_entity_poly.entity_id
_entity_poly.type
_entity_poly.pdbx_seq_one_letter_code
_entity_poly.pdbx_strand_id
1 'polypeptide(L)' 'MMGNKAIEAARVFVEDTGLSDSLIAEDFLVEREVMLQKLFPTSELMPGTISICK' A
#
# COMPACT_ATOMS: atom_id res chain seq x y z
N MET A 1 2.01 4.56 -8.69
CA MET A 1 2.15 4.59 -10.16
C MET A 1 0.93 3.92 -10.78
N MET A 2 0.29 4.55 -11.77
CA MET A 2 -0.86 3.93 -12.47
C MET A 2 -0.39 2.65 -13.19
N GLY A 3 -1.00 1.50 -12.91
CA GLY A 3 -0.76 0.25 -13.65
C GLY A 3 0.21 -0.75 -13.02
N ASN A 4 0.88 -0.43 -11.91
CA ASN A 4 1.76 -1.38 -11.22
C ASN A 4 0.99 -2.17 -10.15
N LYS A 5 1.30 -3.47 -10.00
CA LYS A 5 0.80 -4.28 -8.86
C LYS A 5 1.20 -3.57 -7.56
N ALA A 6 0.35 -3.62 -6.54
CA ALA A 6 0.58 -2.90 -5.28
C ALA A 6 1.96 -3.17 -4.67
N ILE A 7 2.43 -4.41 -4.79
CA ILE A 7 3.76 -4.84 -4.31
C ILE A 7 4.92 -4.22 -5.11
N GLU A 8 4.76 -4.05 -6.42
CA GLU A 8 5.78 -3.46 -7.27
C GLU A 8 5.93 -1.97 -6.97
N ALA A 9 4.81 -1.28 -6.77
CA ALA A 9 4.81 0.12 -6.35
C ALA A 9 5.43 0.29 -4.94
N ALA A 10 5.20 -0.66 -4.03
CA ALA A 10 5.80 -0.64 -2.70
C ALA A 10 7.32 -0.86 -2.76
N ARG A 11 7.81 -1.78 -3.61
CA ARG A 11 9.25 -2.00 -3.81
C ARG A 11 9.95 -0.75 -4.33
N VAL A 12 9.42 -0.16 -5.41
CA VAL A 12 9.93 1.11 -5.95
C VAL A 12 9.93 2.21 -4.88
N PHE A 13 8.86 2.31 -4.09
CA PHE A 13 8.79 3.29 -3.01
C PHE A 13 9.88 3.10 -1.95
N VAL A 14 10.05 1.89 -1.44
CA VAL A 14 11.04 1.57 -0.41
C VAL A 14 12.47 1.81 -0.92
N GLU A 15 12.74 1.43 -2.17
CA GLU A 15 14.04 1.63 -2.81
C GLU A 15 14.33 3.12 -3.06
N ASP A 16 13.40 3.86 -3.69
CA ASP A 16 13.58 5.28 -4.02
C ASP A 16 13.67 6.18 -2.78
N THR A 17 13.05 5.78 -1.67
CA THR A 17 13.12 6.51 -0.40
C THR A 17 14.32 6.14 0.47
N GLY A 18 15.10 5.14 0.06
CA GLY A 18 16.23 4.64 0.85
C GLY A 18 15.80 3.95 2.15
N LEU A 19 14.57 3.45 2.22
CA LEU A 19 14.02 2.78 3.41
C LEU A 19 14.29 1.27 3.43
N SER A 20 14.95 0.73 2.39
CA SER A 20 15.20 -0.70 2.21
C SER A 20 15.90 -1.39 3.39
N ASP A 21 16.71 -0.66 4.16
CA ASP A 21 17.41 -1.20 5.33
C ASP A 21 16.53 -1.30 6.58
N SER A 22 15.37 -0.63 6.59
CA SER A 22 14.50 -0.51 7.77
C SER A 22 13.07 -0.99 7.51
N LEU A 23 12.66 -1.13 6.26
CA LEU A 23 11.28 -1.45 5.88
C LEU A 23 11.28 -2.30 4.62
N ILE A 24 10.61 -3.45 4.67
CA ILE A 24 10.37 -4.27 3.48
C ILE A 24 9.02 -3.90 2.84
N ALA A 25 8.92 -4.09 1.52
CA ALA A 25 7.77 -3.66 0.73
C ALA A 25 6.45 -4.31 1.19
N GLU A 26 6.50 -5.56 1.64
CA GLU A 26 5.35 -6.30 2.14
C GLU A 26 4.80 -5.68 3.43
N ASP A 27 5.68 -5.35 4.39
CA ASP A 27 5.29 -4.73 5.66
C ASP A 27 4.75 -3.31 5.45
N PHE A 28 5.36 -2.56 4.53
CA PHE A 28 4.84 -1.25 4.13
C PHE A 28 3.38 -1.30 3.66
N LEU A 29 3.00 -2.32 2.89
CA LEU A 29 1.61 -2.46 2.42
C LEU A 29 0.64 -2.73 3.56
N VAL A 30 1.03 -3.57 4.52
CA VAL A 30 0.21 -3.88 5.70
C VAL A 30 0.01 -2.64 6.56
N GLU A 31 1.11 -1.94 6.89
CA GLU A 31 1.03 -0.72 7.70
C GLU A 31 0.27 0.39 7.00
N ARG A 32 0.45 0.55 5.69
CA ARG A 32 -0.30 1.52 4.88
C ARG A 32 -1.80 1.26 4.95
N GLU A 33 -2.22 0.00 4.83
CA GLU A 33 -3.64 -0.34 4.92
C GLU A 33 -4.20 -0.02 6.31
N VAL A 34 -3.48 -0.39 7.38
CA VAL A 34 -3.86 -0.06 8.76
C VAL A 34 -3.95 1.45 8.97
N MET A 35 -2.99 2.22 8.44
CA MET A 35 -3.02 3.68 8.51
C MET A 35 -4.20 4.26 7.74
N LEU A 36 -4.48 3.78 6.53
CA LEU A 36 -5.61 4.24 5.72
C LEU A 36 -6.94 3.98 6.42
N GLN A 37 -7.14 2.80 7.01
CA GLN A 37 -8.35 2.49 7.76
C GLN A 37 -8.55 3.40 8.99
N LYS A 38 -7.46 3.77 9.68
CA LYS A 38 -7.53 4.72 10.81
C LYS A 38 -7.83 6.14 10.38
N LEU A 39 -7.23 6.60 9.27
CA LEU A 39 -7.37 7.97 8.77
C LEU A 39 -8.70 8.18 8.05
N PHE A 40 -9.25 7.13 7.43
CA PHE A 40 -10.46 7.19 6.62
C PHE A 40 -11.47 6.10 7.03
N PRO A 41 -11.93 6.08 8.30
CA PRO A 41 -12.73 4.97 8.84
C PRO A 41 -14.11 4.80 8.21
N THR A 42 -14.63 5.84 7.54
CA THR A 42 -15.93 5.83 6.85
C THR A 42 -15.78 5.90 5.33
N SER A 43 -14.55 5.82 4.81
CA SER A 43 -14.35 5.85 3.36
C SER A 43 -14.74 4.51 2.76
N GLU A 44 -15.75 4.53 1.90
CA GLU A 44 -16.14 3.35 1.14
C GLU A 44 -15.13 3.07 0.02
N LEU A 45 -15.05 1.81 -0.39
CA LEU A 45 -14.29 1.44 -1.57
C LEU A 45 -14.93 2.07 -2.80
N MET A 46 -14.11 2.76 -3.60
CA MET A 46 -14.57 3.35 -4.85
C MET A 46 -15.12 2.26 -5.78
N PRO A 47 -16.27 2.49 -6.45
CA PRO A 47 -16.81 1.56 -7.43
C PRO A 47 -15.75 1.18 -8.47
N GLY A 48 -15.56 -0.13 -8.69
CA GLY A 48 -14.52 -0.65 -9.59
C GLY A 48 -13.20 -1.02 -8.92
N THR A 49 -13.03 -0.76 -7.61
CA THR A 49 -11.92 -1.32 -6.84
C THR A 49 -12.31 -2.71 -6.34
N ILE A 50 -11.64 -3.75 -6.82
CA ILE A 50 -11.79 -5.10 -6.27
C ILE A 50 -10.97 -5.15 -4.98
N SER A 51 -11.62 -5.45 -3.85
CA SER A 51 -10.94 -5.74 -2.59
C SER A 51 -10.00 -6.93 -2.81
N ILE A 52 -8.71 -6.66 -3.01
CA ILE A 52 -7.66 -7.67 -3.11
C ILE A 52 -7.21 -8.10 -1.70
N CYS A 53 -8.16 -8.58 -0.91
CA CYS A 53 -7.89 -9.37 0.29
C CYS A 53 -8.90 -10.52 0.31
N LYS A 54 -8.42 -11.71 -0.04
CA LYS A 54 -9.02 -13.00 0.30
C LYS A 54 -7.93 -13.91 0.82
#